data_AF-A0A3N5I477-F1
#
_entry.id   AF-A0A3N5I477-F1
#
_cell.length_a   1.000
_cell.length_b   1.000
_cell.length_c   1.000
_cell.angle_alpha   90.00
_cell.angle_beta   90.00
_cell.angle_gamma   90.00
#
_symmetry.space_group_name_H-M   'P 1'
#
loop_
_entity.id
_entity.type
_entity.pdbx_description
1 polymer ?
#
loop_
_entity_poly.entity_id
_entity_poly.type
_entity_poly.pdbx_seq_one_letter_code
_entity_poly.pdbx_strand_id
1 'polypeptide(L)'
;MLHQTIGAVTKSLETMSFNTGIARLMEFTNFFTRCERRPREAMEAIVTLLAPYAPHVAEELWQCLRGDERPASDCVSTRAWPQWDEAALVQSEIEVPVQINGKLRGKVMVPAGADEAVVLAAAREDQRIAEMLLGKTLVKSIYVPGRLVNLVIK
;
A
#
# COMPACT_ATOMS: atom_id res chain seq x y z
N MET A 1 6.78 1.49 -0.15
CA MET A 1 5.86 2.58 0.22
C MET A 1 6.16 3.86 -0.55
N LEU A 2 7.28 4.58 -0.34
CA LEU A 2 7.54 5.87 -1.01
C LEU A 2 7.46 5.80 -2.55
N HIS A 3 8.26 4.94 -3.18
CA HIS A 3 8.24 4.79 -4.65
C HIS A 3 6.87 4.36 -5.19
N GLN A 4 6.15 3.50 -4.46
CA GLN A 4 4.79 3.09 -4.80
C GLN A 4 3.81 4.26 -4.77
N THR A 5 3.89 5.12 -3.75
CA THR A 5 3.06 6.32 -3.66
C THR A 5 3.37 7.32 -4.77
N ILE A 6 4.66 7.59 -5.04
CA ILE A 6 5.07 8.50 -6.13
C ILE A 6 4.50 8.02 -7.46
N GLY A 7 4.75 6.75 -7.84
CA GLY A 7 4.26 6.21 -9.11
C GLY A 7 2.73 6.21 -9.20
N ALA A 8 2.04 5.82 -8.13
CA ALA A 8 0.58 5.77 -8.12
C ALA A 8 -0.07 7.16 -8.21
N VAL A 9 0.46 8.16 -7.50
CA VAL A 9 -0.05 9.54 -7.56
C VAL A 9 0.25 10.16 -8.93
N THR A 10 1.45 9.96 -9.47
CA THR A 10 1.83 10.43 -10.81
C THR A 10 0.86 9.90 -11.86
N LYS A 11 0.65 8.58 -11.89
CA LYS A 11 -0.31 7.95 -12.80
C LYS A 11 -1.73 8.45 -12.58
N SER A 12 -2.13 8.68 -11.34
CA SER A 12 -3.46 9.20 -11.02
C SER A 12 -3.68 10.62 -11.54
N LEU A 13 -2.64 11.46 -11.56
CA LEU A 13 -2.70 12.79 -12.17
C LEU A 13 -2.82 12.70 -13.69
N GLU A 14 -2.01 11.84 -14.32
CA GLU A 14 -2.05 11.61 -15.78
C GLU A 14 -3.41 11.09 -16.25
N THR A 15 -4.03 10.18 -15.49
CA THR A 15 -5.35 9.62 -15.82
C THR A 15 -6.52 10.42 -15.24
N MET A 16 -6.26 11.61 -14.67
CA MET A 16 -7.25 12.45 -13.99
C MET A 16 -8.08 11.73 -12.92
N SER A 17 -7.54 10.66 -12.35
CA SER A 17 -8.15 9.85 -11.30
C SER A 17 -7.78 10.40 -9.92
N PHE A 18 -8.07 11.68 -9.68
CA PHE A 18 -7.60 12.44 -8.51
C PHE A 18 -7.91 11.76 -7.16
N ASN A 19 -9.11 11.19 -7.03
CA ASN A 19 -9.56 10.49 -5.83
C ASN A 19 -8.63 9.33 -5.47
N THR A 20 -8.15 8.58 -6.47
CA THR A 20 -7.21 7.47 -6.29
C THR A 20 -5.84 7.99 -5.84
N GLY A 21 -5.38 9.12 -6.39
CA GLY A 21 -4.15 9.78 -5.95
C GLY A 21 -4.24 10.19 -4.48
N ILE A 22 -5.34 10.85 -4.07
CA ILE A 22 -5.58 11.25 -2.68
C ILE A 22 -5.61 10.04 -1.74
N ALA A 23 -6.28 8.95 -2.13
CA ALA A 23 -6.30 7.72 -1.34
C ALA A 23 -4.88 7.17 -1.09
N ARG A 24 -3.99 7.25 -2.08
CA ARG A 24 -2.58 6.84 -1.93
C ARG A 24 -1.79 7.75 -1.00
N LEU A 25 -2.07 9.05 -1.01
CA LEU A 25 -1.49 9.99 -0.03
C LEU A 25 -1.95 9.66 1.41
N MET A 26 -3.23 9.30 1.59
CA MET A 26 -3.76 8.87 2.89
C MET A 26 -3.12 7.57 3.39
N GLU A 27 -2.96 6.57 2.52
CA GLU A 27 -2.27 5.32 2.83
C GLU A 27 -0.83 5.57 3.29
N PHE A 28 -0.09 6.43 2.58
CA PHE A 28 1.26 6.82 2.95
C PHE A 28 1.31 7.46 4.35
N THR A 29 0.42 8.41 4.63
CA THR A 29 0.33 9.08 5.93
C THR A 29 0.01 8.08 7.05
N ASN A 30 -0.93 7.16 6.81
CA ASN A 30 -1.29 6.12 7.78
C ASN A 30 -0.12 5.16 8.07
N PHE A 31 0.66 4.81 7.05
CA PHE A 31 1.86 3.98 7.21
C PHE A 31 2.89 4.68 8.11
N PHE A 32 3.29 5.90 7.77
CA PHE A 32 4.34 6.63 8.50
C PHE A 32 3.90 7.14 9.89
N THR A 33 2.60 7.29 10.13
CA THR A 33 2.07 7.59 11.48
C THR A 33 2.40 6.48 12.48
N ARG A 34 2.47 5.22 12.02
CA ARG A 34 2.79 4.05 12.86
C ARG A 34 4.29 3.80 13.00
N CYS A 35 5.11 4.46 12.19
CA CYS A 35 6.55 4.32 12.23
C CYS A 35 7.16 5.28 13.26
N GLU A 36 8.12 4.80 14.05
CA GLU A 36 8.89 5.66 14.96
C GLU A 36 9.75 6.68 14.21
N ARG A 37 10.29 6.27 13.06
CA ARG A 37 11.14 7.10 12.22
C ARG A 37 10.41 7.52 10.95
N ARG A 38 10.53 8.80 10.63
CA ARG A 38 10.02 9.41 9.40
C ARG A 38 11.21 10.04 8.67
N PRO A 39 11.77 9.38 7.65
CA PRO A 39 12.87 9.92 6.89
C PRO A 39 12.47 11.24 6.24
N ARG A 40 13.33 12.25 6.36
CA ARG A 40 13.11 13.59 5.80
C ARG A 40 12.78 13.54 4.31
N GLU A 41 13.52 12.75 3.53
CA GLU A 41 13.31 12.57 2.09
C GLU A 41 11.88 12.10 1.77
N ALA A 42 11.35 11.16 2.55
CA ALA A 42 9.99 10.66 2.37
C ALA A 42 8.94 11.74 2.71
N MET A 43 9.18 12.55 3.75
CA MET A 43 8.27 13.64 4.12
C MET A 43 8.30 14.78 3.09
N GLU A 44 9.47 15.07 2.53
CA GLU A 44 9.61 16.08 1.47
C GLU A 44 8.88 15.63 0.20
N ALA A 45 9.05 14.37 -0.19
CA ALA A 45 8.38 13.82 -1.36
C ALA A 45 6.85 13.83 -1.23
N ILE A 46 6.28 13.43 -0.09
CA ILE A 46 4.81 13.45 0.09
C ILE A 46 4.24 14.87 0.03
N VAL A 47 4.98 15.86 0.53
CA VAL A 47 4.58 17.28 0.45
C VAL A 47 4.60 17.77 -1.00
N THR A 48 5.61 17.40 -1.79
CA THR A 48 5.63 17.70 -3.23
C THR A 48 4.47 17.02 -3.97
N LEU A 49 4.16 15.76 -3.66
CA LEU A 49 3.02 15.04 -4.25
C LEU A 49 1.66 15.64 -3.86
N LEU A 50 1.55 16.26 -2.68
CA LEU A 50 0.34 16.90 -2.19
C LEU A 50 0.07 18.25 -2.89
N ALA A 51 1.12 18.94 -3.35
CA ALA A 51 1.04 20.30 -3.88
C ALA A 51 -0.02 20.52 -4.98
N PRO A 52 -0.23 19.60 -5.95
CA PRO A 52 -1.30 19.75 -6.94
C PRO A 52 -2.72 19.69 -6.37
N TYR A 53 -2.90 19.09 -5.18
CA TYR A 53 -4.20 18.89 -4.54
C TYR A 53 -4.50 19.95 -3.48
N ALA A 54 -3.49 20.29 -2.65
CA ALA A 54 -3.62 21.20 -1.52
C ALA A 54 -2.39 22.11 -1.42
N PRO A 55 -2.20 23.05 -2.36
CA PRO A 55 -0.95 23.81 -2.51
C PRO A 55 -0.60 24.64 -1.27
N HIS A 56 -1.58 25.30 -0.65
CA HIS A 56 -1.35 26.11 0.55
C HIS A 56 -0.85 25.28 1.73
N VAL A 57 -1.48 24.12 1.97
CA VAL A 57 -1.07 23.20 3.05
C VAL A 57 0.30 22.60 2.74
N ALA A 58 0.55 22.25 1.47
CA ALA A 58 1.85 21.76 1.06
C ALA A 58 2.96 22.77 1.36
N GLU A 59 2.73 24.07 1.13
CA GLU A 59 3.75 25.08 1.45
C GLU A 59 4.01 25.27 2.93
N GLU A 60 2.96 25.32 3.75
CA GLU A 60 3.14 25.39 5.20
C GLU A 60 3.95 24.18 5.71
N LEU A 61 3.63 22.97 5.23
CA LEU A 61 4.37 21.76 5.59
C LEU A 61 5.82 21.78 5.06
N TRP A 62 6.04 22.33 3.87
CA TRP A 62 7.37 22.48 3.29
C TRP A 62 8.25 23.37 4.15
N GLN A 63 7.71 24.50 4.62
CA GLN A 63 8.38 25.40 5.55
C GLN A 63 8.70 24.69 6.87
N CYS A 64 7.72 23.98 7.47
CA CYS A 64 7.94 23.22 8.70
C CYS A 64 9.06 22.17 8.56
N LEU A 65 9.15 21.49 7.43
CA LEU A 65 10.20 20.49 7.21
C LEU A 65 11.58 21.14 7.14
N ARG A 66 11.70 22.27 6.45
CA ARG A 66 13.00 22.81 6.03
C ARG A 66 13.56 23.91 6.93
N GLY A 67 12.74 24.48 7.81
CA GLY A 67 13.13 25.52 8.76
C GLY A 67 13.20 26.92 8.15
N ASP A 68 13.31 27.94 9.01
CA ASP A 68 13.12 29.36 8.67
C ASP A 68 14.26 30.01 7.86
N GLU A 69 15.37 29.30 7.61
CA GLU A 69 16.59 29.87 7.02
C GLU A 69 16.57 30.01 5.48
N ARG A 70 15.39 30.08 4.85
CA ARG A 70 15.29 30.04 3.38
C ARG A 70 14.93 31.36 2.71
N PRO A 71 15.45 31.57 1.48
CA PRO A 71 14.95 32.62 0.61
C PRO A 71 13.48 32.34 0.28
N ALA A 72 12.67 33.40 0.20
CA ALA A 72 11.26 33.34 -0.15
C ALA A 72 10.96 32.69 -1.52
N SER A 73 11.99 32.45 -2.34
CA SER A 73 11.89 31.75 -3.63
C SER A 73 11.88 30.23 -3.55
N ASP A 74 12.16 29.61 -2.39
CA ASP A 74 12.12 28.14 -2.23
C ASP A 74 10.71 27.64 -1.92
N CYS A 75 9.90 27.58 -2.97
CA CYS A 75 8.51 27.10 -2.95
C CYS A 75 8.43 25.63 -3.39
N VAL A 76 7.56 24.82 -2.76
CA VAL A 76 7.29 23.44 -3.19
C VAL A 76 6.85 23.36 -4.64
N SER A 77 6.14 24.38 -5.14
CA SER A 77 5.68 24.45 -6.53
C SER A 77 6.81 24.55 -7.55
N THR A 78 8.00 24.98 -7.13
CA THR A 78 9.20 25.08 -7.99
C THR A 78 10.09 23.84 -7.91
N ARG A 79 9.74 22.87 -7.06
CA ARG A 79 10.51 21.63 -6.91
C ARG A 79 10.25 20.69 -8.07
N ALA A 80 11.31 19.96 -8.44
CA ALA A 80 11.19 18.86 -9.38
C ALA A 80 10.23 17.81 -8.82
N TRP A 81 9.40 17.25 -9.70
CA TRP A 81 8.54 16.13 -9.35
C TRP A 81 9.39 14.93 -8.92
N PRO A 82 9.07 14.26 -7.79
CA PRO A 82 9.88 13.16 -7.30
C PRO A 82 9.86 11.99 -8.29
N GLN A 83 11.01 11.35 -8.49
CA GLN A 83 11.15 10.17 -9.33
C GLN A 83 10.93 8.90 -8.50
N TRP A 84 10.44 7.84 -9.14
CA TRP A 84 10.32 6.53 -8.51
C TRP A 84 11.13 5.47 -9.25
N ASP A 85 11.57 4.47 -8.49
CA ASP A 85 12.18 3.27 -9.04
C ASP A 85 11.09 2.22 -9.29
N GLU A 86 10.97 1.78 -10.54
CA GLU A 86 10.02 0.71 -10.92
C GLU A 86 10.37 -0.62 -10.26
N ALA A 87 11.65 -0.90 -10.01
CA ALA A 87 12.05 -2.12 -9.30
C ALA A 87 11.53 -2.15 -7.86
N ALA A 88 11.45 -0.98 -7.21
CA ALA A 88 10.89 -0.84 -5.86
C ALA A 88 9.36 -0.99 -5.79
N LEU A 89 8.68 -1.13 -6.93
CA LEU A 89 7.24 -1.43 -6.98
C LEU A 89 6.96 -2.93 -6.82
N VAL A 90 7.94 -3.79 -7.09
CA VAL A 90 7.80 -5.24 -6.95
C VAL A 90 7.72 -5.59 -5.47
N GLN A 91 6.54 -6.01 -5.02
CA GLN A 91 6.37 -6.54 -3.68
C GLN A 91 6.90 -7.97 -3.65
N SER A 92 7.77 -8.29 -2.69
CA SER A 92 8.25 -9.66 -2.48
C SER A 92 7.18 -10.55 -1.84
N GLU A 93 6.27 -9.94 -1.09
CA GLU A 93 5.16 -10.60 -0.41
C GLU A 93 3.85 -9.86 -0.69
N ILE A 94 2.78 -10.63 -0.86
CA ILE A 94 1.43 -10.13 -1.11
C ILE A 94 0.48 -10.64 -0.03
N GLU A 95 -0.48 -9.79 0.34
CA GLU A 95 -1.57 -10.16 1.23
C GLU A 95 -2.67 -10.86 0.41
N VAL A 96 -2.90 -12.15 0.66
CA VAL A 96 -3.96 -12.92 -0.01
C VAL A 96 -5.14 -13.10 0.95
N PRO A 97 -6.33 -12.55 0.63
CA PRO A 97 -7.55 -12.79 1.38
C PRO A 97 -7.97 -14.27 1.33
N VAL A 98 -8.28 -14.83 2.49
CA VAL A 98 -8.77 -16.21 2.65
C VAL A 98 -10.27 -16.19 2.91
N GLN A 99 -11.01 -16.86 2.04
CA GLN A 99 -12.44 -17.06 2.14
C GLN A 99 -12.78 -18.52 2.47
N ILE A 100 -13.85 -18.71 3.24
CA ILE A 100 -14.44 -20.02 3.50
C ILE A 100 -15.92 -19.96 3.11
N ASN A 101 -16.34 -20.84 2.20
CA ASN A 101 -17.70 -20.84 1.63
C ASN A 101 -18.14 -19.42 1.19
N GLY A 102 -17.22 -18.68 0.55
CA GLY A 102 -17.46 -17.33 0.03
C GLY A 102 -17.43 -16.19 1.06
N LYS A 103 -17.23 -16.47 2.35
CA LYS A 103 -17.11 -15.44 3.40
C LYS A 103 -15.65 -15.19 3.75
N LEU A 104 -15.23 -13.92 3.83
CA LEU A 104 -13.87 -13.54 4.26
C LEU A 104 -13.64 -13.97 5.72
N ARG A 105 -12.53 -14.67 5.99
CA ARG A 105 -12.17 -15.21 7.30
C ARG A 105 -10.81 -14.78 7.80
N GLY A 106 -9.91 -14.44 6.91
CA GLY A 106 -8.58 -13.98 7.26
C GLY A 106 -7.84 -13.49 6.04
N LYS A 107 -6.57 -13.19 6.25
CA LYS A 107 -5.63 -12.81 5.21
C LYS A 107 -4.27 -13.40 5.56
N VAL A 108 -3.54 -13.88 4.57
CA VAL A 108 -2.21 -14.46 4.75
C VAL A 108 -1.20 -13.72 3.91
N MET A 109 0.00 -13.52 4.46
CA MET A 109 1.14 -12.98 3.72
C MET A 109 1.88 -14.13 3.05
N VAL A 110 2.07 -14.06 1.74
CA VAL A 110 2.75 -15.09 0.95
C VAL A 110 3.66 -14.45 -0.09
N PRO A 111 4.71 -15.14 -0.57
CA PRO A 111 5.55 -14.62 -1.63
C PRO A 111 4.73 -14.21 -2.87
N ALA A 112 5.13 -13.13 -3.53
CA ALA A 112 4.51 -12.72 -4.78
C ALA A 112 4.67 -13.83 -5.83
N GLY A 113 3.55 -14.28 -6.41
CA GLY A 113 3.53 -15.41 -7.34
C GLY A 113 3.49 -16.78 -6.66
N ALA A 114 3.24 -16.85 -5.34
CA ALA A 114 2.99 -18.11 -4.64
C ALA A 114 1.89 -18.92 -5.36
N ASP A 115 2.14 -20.22 -5.48
CA ASP A 115 1.16 -21.15 -6.02
C ASP A 115 0.06 -21.47 -5.00
N GLU A 116 -0.98 -22.15 -5.46
CA GLU A 116 -2.12 -22.51 -4.62
C GLU A 116 -1.70 -23.32 -3.38
N ALA A 117 -0.67 -24.17 -3.49
CA ALA A 117 -0.20 -25.02 -2.41
C ALA A 117 0.45 -24.21 -1.28
N VAL A 118 1.31 -23.24 -1.63
CA VAL A 118 1.94 -22.34 -0.65
C VAL A 118 0.88 -21.49 0.07
N VAL A 119 -0.10 -20.96 -0.66
CA VAL A 119 -1.18 -20.16 -0.05
C VAL A 119 -2.07 -21.01 0.86
N LEU A 120 -2.39 -22.25 0.47
CA LEU A 120 -3.15 -23.19 1.29
C LEU A 120 -2.41 -23.57 2.58
N ALA A 121 -1.09 -23.78 2.50
CA ALA A 121 -0.27 -24.08 3.67
C ALA A 121 -0.30 -22.91 4.66
N ALA A 122 0.00 -21.69 4.19
CA ALA A 122 -0.05 -20.49 5.02
C ALA A 122 -1.44 -20.25 5.61
N ALA A 123 -2.51 -20.50 4.86
CA ALA A 123 -3.88 -20.41 5.36
C ALA A 123 -4.22 -21.45 6.43
N ARG A 124 -3.62 -22.65 6.39
CA ARG A 124 -3.83 -23.68 7.42
C ARG A 124 -3.03 -23.45 8.69
N GLU A 125 -1.92 -22.72 8.60
CA GLU A 125 -1.12 -22.32 9.75
C GLU A 125 -1.79 -21.19 10.56
N ASP A 126 -2.68 -20.41 9.93
CA ASP A 126 -3.51 -19.44 10.65
C ASP A 126 -4.49 -20.16 11.58
N GLN A 127 -4.30 -19.95 12.89
CA GLN A 127 -5.08 -20.59 13.94
C GLN A 127 -6.60 -20.42 13.77
N ARG A 128 -7.07 -19.23 13.34
CA ARG A 128 -8.50 -18.98 13.14
C ARG A 128 -9.07 -19.79 11.98
N ILE A 129 -8.27 -19.95 10.93
CA ILE A 129 -8.69 -20.70 9.74
C ILE A 129 -8.63 -22.20 10.05
N ALA A 130 -7.58 -22.67 10.72
CA ALA A 130 -7.45 -24.06 11.17
C ALA A 130 -8.64 -24.49 12.05
N GLU A 131 -9.04 -23.66 13.01
CA GLU A 131 -10.23 -23.90 13.85
C GLU A 131 -11.51 -24.00 13.02
N MET A 132 -11.66 -23.19 11.97
CA MET A 132 -12.83 -23.24 11.09
C MET A 132 -12.87 -24.44 10.15
N LEU A 133 -11.71 -25.04 9.88
CA LEU A 133 -11.53 -26.26 9.08
C LEU A 133 -11.65 -27.54 9.94
N LEU A 134 -11.58 -27.43 11.27
CA LEU A 134 -11.56 -28.57 12.19
C LEU A 134 -12.89 -29.35 12.10
N GLY A 135 -12.79 -30.65 11.83
CA GLY A 135 -13.94 -31.55 11.66
C GLY A 135 -14.70 -31.39 10.34
N LYS A 136 -14.20 -30.60 9.39
CA LYS A 136 -14.83 -30.39 8.08
C LYS A 136 -13.95 -30.91 6.94
N THR A 137 -14.60 -31.33 5.87
CA THR A 137 -13.94 -31.83 4.67
C THR A 137 -13.77 -30.71 3.64
N LEU A 138 -12.55 -30.50 3.17
CA LEU A 138 -12.27 -29.60 2.06
C LEU A 138 -12.73 -30.26 0.76
N VAL A 139 -13.78 -29.71 0.14
CA VAL A 139 -14.38 -30.24 -1.10
C VAL A 139 -13.70 -29.64 -2.32
N LYS A 140 -13.35 -28.35 -2.26
CA LYS A 140 -12.74 -27.62 -3.36
C LYS A 140 -11.97 -26.41 -2.85
N SER A 141 -10.81 -26.17 -3.41
CA SER A 141 -10.09 -24.90 -3.29
C SER A 141 -10.18 -24.14 -4.62
N ILE A 142 -10.38 -22.82 -4.54
CA ILE A 142 -10.37 -21.93 -5.70
C ILE A 142 -9.35 -20.84 -5.40
N TYR A 143 -8.20 -20.95 -6.05
CA TYR A 143 -7.17 -19.92 -5.99
C TYR A 143 -7.26 -19.01 -7.21
N VAL A 144 -7.32 -17.70 -6.95
CA VAL A 144 -7.13 -16.68 -7.97
C VAL A 144 -5.78 -16.01 -7.68
N PRO A 145 -4.75 -16.25 -8.50
CA PRO A 145 -3.39 -15.77 -8.27
C PRO A 145 -3.34 -14.31 -7.84
N GLY A 146 -2.78 -14.08 -6.65
CA GLY A 146 -2.62 -12.75 -6.05
C GLY A 146 -3.90 -11.97 -5.74
N ARG A 147 -5.09 -12.60 -5.81
CA ARG A 147 -6.37 -11.93 -5.51
C ARG A 147 -7.11 -12.53 -4.31
N LEU A 148 -7.25 -13.85 -4.26
CA LEU A 148 -7.92 -14.55 -3.14
C LEU A 148 -7.71 -16.07 -3.22
N VAL A 149 -7.92 -16.73 -2.09
CA VAL A 149 -8.16 -18.17 -2.01
C VAL A 149 -9.52 -18.41 -1.35
N ASN A 150 -10.36 -19.25 -1.95
CA ASN A 150 -11.66 -19.64 -1.39
C ASN A 150 -11.69 -21.15 -1.13
N LEU A 151 -11.93 -21.51 0.13
CA LEU A 151 -12.01 -22.88 0.62
C LEU A 151 -13.48 -23.27 0.74
N VAL A 152 -13.91 -24.23 -0.07
CA VAL A 152 -15.25 -24.80 -0.01
C VAL A 152 -15.20 -26.02 0.90
N ILE A 153 -15.91 -25.93 2.02
CA ILE A 153 -15.93 -26.98 3.05
C ILE A 153 -17.34 -27.53 3.28
N LYS A 154 -17.41 -28.83 3.57
CA LYS A 154 -18.60 -29.55 4.01
C LYS A 154 -18.40 -30.12 5.40
#